data_AF-F0S262-F1
#
_entry.id   AF-F0S262-F1
#
_cell.length_a   1.000
_cell.length_b   1.000
_cell.length_c   1.000
_cell.angle_alpha   90.00
_cell.angle_beta   90.00
_cell.angle_gamma   90.00
#
_symmetry.space_group_name_H-M   'P 1'
#
loop_
_entity.id
_entity.type
_entity.pdbx_description
1 polymer ?
#
loop_
_entity_poly.entity_id
_entity_poly.type
_entity_poly.pdbx_seq_one_letter_code
_entity_poly.pdbx_strand_id
1 'polypeptide(L)'
;MRILLQVLILVIASMYVFSCDKGGNVNYKKELGATAKFHHKDHKHFIEEHGCIPCHNMNVEMSWKDLESAEKGSKKLIMPSKVTCHYCHNNPKSPAPNAPRNCYICHFNMKEIEPADHKTGNWLKTHKFAYEGEPKRCSECHRQKDCIDCHSQRDVIQHRVHPRNYEYTHGIEAAADPGKCSRCHQIGFCMECHTKGTWTK
;
A
#
# COMPACT_ATOMS: atom_id res chain seq x y z
N MET A 1 -2.69 10.50 -67.70
CA MET A 1 -2.09 9.44 -66.87
C MET A 1 -1.21 9.95 -65.73
N ARG A 2 -0.36 10.98 -65.94
CA ARG A 2 0.52 11.54 -64.89
C ARG A 2 -0.22 12.25 -63.73
N ILE A 3 -1.33 12.93 -64.02
CA ILE A 3 -2.10 13.68 -63.01
C ILE A 3 -2.87 12.75 -62.06
N LEU A 4 -3.45 11.65 -62.57
CA LEU A 4 -4.10 10.63 -61.74
C LEU A 4 -3.10 9.92 -60.80
N LEU A 5 -1.87 9.69 -61.25
CA LEU A 5 -0.82 9.07 -60.44
C LEU A 5 -0.36 10.02 -59.30
N GLN A 6 -0.29 11.32 -59.57
CA GLN A 6 0.08 12.33 -58.55
C GLN A 6 -1.00 12.52 -57.48
N VAL A 7 -2.28 12.48 -57.86
CA VAL A 7 -3.40 12.54 -56.90
C VAL A 7 -3.45 11.28 -56.03
N LEU A 8 -3.18 10.09 -56.60
CA LEU A 8 -3.15 8.84 -55.84
C LEU A 8 -2.00 8.82 -54.81
N ILE A 9 -0.82 9.36 -55.16
CA ILE A 9 0.32 9.48 -54.25
C ILE A 9 0.03 10.46 -53.10
N LEU A 10 -0.68 11.57 -53.37
CA LEU A 10 -1.08 12.53 -52.34
C LEU A 10 -2.13 11.98 -51.37
N VAL A 11 -3.06 11.13 -51.85
CA VAL A 11 -4.06 10.47 -51.01
C VAL A 11 -3.44 9.36 -50.15
N ILE A 12 -2.49 8.59 -50.69
CA ILE A 12 -1.75 7.58 -49.91
C ILE A 12 -0.85 8.25 -48.86
N ALA A 13 -0.25 9.40 -49.19
CA ALA A 13 0.55 10.18 -48.24
C ALA A 13 -0.30 10.76 -47.10
N SER A 14 -1.56 11.15 -47.34
CA SER A 14 -2.45 11.64 -46.26
C SER A 14 -2.95 10.50 -45.35
N MET A 15 -3.09 9.27 -45.87
CA MET A 15 -3.44 8.09 -45.08
C MET A 15 -2.32 7.61 -44.15
N TYR A 16 -1.06 8.01 -44.39
CA TYR A 16 0.07 7.71 -43.49
C TYR A 16 0.24 8.69 -42.32
N VAL A 17 -0.45 9.84 -42.33
CA VAL A 17 -0.39 10.84 -41.25
C VAL A 17 -1.31 10.48 -40.08
N PHE A 18 -2.23 9.52 -40.25
CA PHE A 18 -2.91 8.85 -39.14
C PHE A 18 -2.08 7.69 -38.59
N SER A 19 -0.77 7.90 -38.41
CA SER A 19 -0.02 7.06 -37.47
C SER A 19 -0.55 7.35 -36.08
N CYS A 20 -1.15 6.33 -35.47
CA CYS A 20 -1.52 6.31 -34.06
C CYS A 20 -0.48 7.06 -33.24
N ASP A 21 -0.92 8.10 -32.53
CA ASP A 21 -0.15 8.76 -31.50
C ASP A 21 0.40 7.67 -30.57
N LYS A 22 1.68 7.35 -30.74
CA LYS A 22 2.38 6.41 -29.88
C LYS A 22 2.39 7.09 -28.53
N GLY A 23 1.57 6.54 -27.63
CA GLY A 23 1.26 7.05 -26.30
C GLY A 23 2.31 8.00 -25.76
N GLY A 24 1.88 9.23 -25.47
CA GLY A 24 2.72 10.28 -24.94
C GLY A 24 3.67 9.74 -23.88
N ASN A 25 4.94 10.13 -23.96
CA ASN A 25 5.98 9.74 -23.02
C ASN A 25 5.46 9.89 -21.59
N VAL A 26 5.13 8.76 -20.96
CA VAL A 26 4.70 8.72 -19.57
C VAL A 26 5.91 9.18 -18.76
N ASN A 27 5.81 10.37 -18.17
CA ASN A 27 6.84 10.83 -17.25
C ASN A 27 6.66 10.04 -15.96
N TYR A 28 7.33 8.89 -15.90
CA TYR A 28 7.18 7.97 -14.78
C TYR A 28 7.41 8.68 -13.45
N LYS A 29 8.38 9.61 -13.32
CA LYS A 29 8.62 10.40 -12.09
C LYS A 29 7.41 11.23 -11.62
N LYS A 30 6.53 11.63 -12.53
CA LYS A 30 5.34 12.45 -12.24
C LYS A 30 4.09 11.59 -12.01
N GLU A 31 4.11 10.33 -12.48
CA GLU A 31 3.00 9.38 -12.42
C GLU A 31 3.24 8.17 -11.50
N LEU A 32 4.29 8.17 -10.68
CA LEU A 32 4.70 7.05 -9.79
C LEU A 32 3.66 6.60 -8.74
N GLY A 33 2.51 7.26 -8.66
CA GLY A 33 1.44 6.92 -7.75
C GLY A 33 0.74 5.60 -8.10
N ALA A 34 -0.14 5.14 -7.23
CA ALA A 34 -0.87 3.87 -7.42
C ALA A 34 -1.65 3.78 -8.75
N THR A 35 -1.98 4.92 -9.35
CA THR A 35 -2.62 5.04 -10.66
C THR A 35 -1.79 4.48 -11.80
N ALA A 36 -0.44 4.47 -11.71
CA ALA A 36 0.43 3.89 -12.74
C ALA A 36 0.30 2.36 -12.85
N LYS A 37 -0.14 1.70 -11.78
CA LYS A 37 -0.36 0.25 -11.72
C LYS A 37 -1.80 -0.14 -12.03
N PHE A 38 -2.68 0.83 -12.19
CA PHE A 38 -4.08 0.56 -12.47
C PHE A 38 -4.27 0.14 -13.93
N HIS A 39 -4.94 -0.99 -14.14
CA HIS A 39 -5.39 -1.43 -15.45
C HIS A 39 -6.89 -1.70 -15.43
N HIS A 40 -7.64 -1.08 -16.36
CA HIS A 40 -9.07 -1.34 -16.55
C HIS A 40 -9.36 -2.82 -16.84
N LYS A 41 -8.42 -3.54 -17.47
CA LYS A 41 -8.55 -4.98 -17.75
C LYS A 41 -8.69 -5.79 -16.46
N ASP A 42 -7.96 -5.44 -15.41
CA ASP A 42 -7.99 -6.15 -14.12
C ASP A 42 -9.29 -5.87 -13.35
N HIS A 43 -9.97 -4.77 -13.69
CA HIS A 43 -11.24 -4.35 -13.10
C HIS A 43 -12.44 -4.54 -14.04
N LYS A 44 -12.23 -5.21 -15.18
CA LYS A 44 -13.22 -5.32 -16.27
C LYS A 44 -14.57 -5.82 -15.79
N HIS A 45 -14.58 -6.91 -15.03
CA HIS A 45 -15.81 -7.52 -14.52
C HIS A 45 -16.62 -6.54 -13.66
N PHE A 46 -15.94 -5.85 -12.73
CA PHE A 46 -16.59 -4.84 -11.89
C PHE A 46 -17.14 -3.67 -12.71
N ILE A 47 -16.38 -3.19 -13.69
CA ILE A 47 -16.80 -2.09 -14.58
C ILE A 47 -17.99 -2.50 -15.46
N GLU A 48 -18.01 -3.75 -15.95
CA GLU A 48 -19.14 -4.27 -16.74
C GLU A 48 -20.42 -4.36 -15.92
N GLU A 49 -20.32 -4.64 -14.62
CA GLU A 49 -21.45 -4.76 -13.70
C GLU A 49 -21.92 -3.40 -13.13
N HIS A 50 -20.99 -2.52 -12.75
CA HIS A 50 -21.28 -1.30 -11.98
C HIS A 50 -21.06 0.01 -12.77
N GLY A 51 -20.52 -0.07 -13.99
CA GLY A 51 -20.19 1.06 -14.83
C GLY A 51 -18.97 1.86 -14.37
N CYS A 52 -18.79 3.04 -14.98
CA CYS A 52 -17.59 3.88 -14.79
C CYS A 52 -17.70 4.83 -13.57
N ILE A 53 -18.92 5.22 -13.21
CA ILE A 53 -19.23 6.26 -12.22
C ILE A 53 -18.70 5.94 -10.81
N PRO A 54 -18.68 4.67 -10.34
CA PRO A 54 -18.11 4.36 -9.02
C PRO A 54 -16.65 4.80 -8.84
N CYS A 55 -15.88 4.88 -9.94
CA CYS A 55 -14.50 5.36 -9.92
C CYS A 55 -14.37 6.78 -10.45
N HIS A 56 -15.14 7.13 -11.48
CA HIS A 56 -15.18 8.46 -12.11
C HIS A 56 -16.44 9.20 -11.67
N ASN A 57 -16.45 9.69 -10.43
CA ASN A 57 -17.63 10.35 -9.88
C ASN A 57 -17.82 11.74 -10.49
N MET A 58 -18.48 11.78 -11.65
CA MET A 58 -18.80 13.02 -12.38
C MET A 58 -20.11 13.67 -11.91
N ASN A 59 -20.75 13.14 -10.86
CA ASN A 59 -22.08 13.54 -10.41
C ASN A 59 -22.05 14.67 -9.37
N VAL A 60 -21.05 15.56 -9.47
CA VAL A 60 -20.90 16.74 -8.63
C VAL A 60 -21.22 17.97 -9.47
N GLU A 61 -22.09 18.84 -8.96
CA GLU A 61 -22.35 20.14 -9.59
C GLU A 61 -21.04 20.95 -9.57
N MET A 62 -20.53 21.32 -10.75
CA MET A 62 -19.19 21.89 -10.87
C MET A 62 -19.26 23.36 -11.24
N SER A 63 -18.83 24.20 -10.31
CA SER A 63 -18.61 25.64 -10.49
C SER A 63 -17.11 25.90 -10.38
N TRP A 64 -16.52 26.49 -11.41
CA TRP A 64 -15.08 26.77 -11.48
C TRP A 64 -14.83 28.25 -11.71
N LYS A 65 -13.78 28.77 -11.08
CA LYS A 65 -13.37 30.17 -11.22
C LYS A 65 -12.81 30.49 -12.61
N ASP A 66 -12.14 29.52 -13.22
CA ASP A 66 -11.43 29.65 -14.50
C ASP A 66 -11.22 28.28 -15.17
N LEU A 67 -10.75 28.32 -16.43
CA LEU A 67 -10.52 27.13 -17.26
C LEU A 67 -9.42 26.21 -16.70
N GLU A 68 -8.37 26.77 -16.10
CA GLU A 68 -7.29 25.99 -15.50
C GLU A 68 -7.79 25.16 -14.31
N SER A 69 -8.62 25.77 -13.46
CA SER A 69 -9.26 25.10 -12.34
C SER A 69 -10.22 24.00 -12.81
N ALA A 70 -10.97 24.26 -13.89
CA ALA A 70 -11.85 23.28 -14.51
C ALA A 70 -11.08 22.08 -15.07
N GLU A 71 -9.95 22.32 -15.74
CA GLU A 71 -9.08 21.26 -16.29
C GLU A 71 -8.50 20.40 -15.17
N LYS A 72 -7.95 21.03 -14.13
CA LYS A 72 -7.37 20.33 -12.97
C LYS A 72 -8.40 19.50 -12.21
N GLY A 73 -9.60 20.04 -12.02
CA GLY A 73 -10.72 19.36 -11.39
C GLY A 73 -11.18 18.15 -12.20
N SER A 74 -11.41 18.34 -13.49
CA SER A 74 -11.83 17.29 -14.43
C SER A 74 -10.80 16.16 -14.49
N LYS A 75 -9.50 16.50 -14.55
CA LYS A 75 -8.43 15.51 -14.53
C LYS A 75 -8.43 14.66 -13.27
N LYS A 76 -8.77 15.22 -12.10
CA LYS A 76 -8.86 14.47 -10.83
C LYS A 76 -10.07 13.51 -10.79
N LEU A 77 -11.15 13.84 -11.50
CA LEU A 77 -12.34 13.00 -11.60
C LEU A 77 -12.13 11.85 -12.62
N ILE A 78 -11.48 12.17 -13.74
CA ILE A 78 -11.15 11.20 -14.79
C ILE A 78 -9.95 10.33 -14.38
N MET A 79 -9.02 10.84 -13.57
CA MET A 79 -7.90 10.07 -13.02
C MET A 79 -8.10 9.93 -11.50
N PRO A 80 -8.88 8.93 -11.05
CA PRO A 80 -9.20 8.78 -9.65
C PRO A 80 -7.96 8.72 -8.77
N SER A 81 -8.01 9.46 -7.66
CA SER A 81 -6.90 9.57 -6.71
C SER A 81 -6.77 8.32 -5.84
N LYS A 82 -5.68 8.24 -5.04
CA LYS A 82 -5.49 7.23 -3.97
C LYS A 82 -6.76 6.98 -3.12
N VAL A 83 -7.54 8.02 -2.87
CA VAL A 83 -8.77 7.94 -2.06
C VAL A 83 -9.79 6.99 -2.70
N THR A 84 -9.90 6.99 -4.02
CA THR A 84 -10.84 6.12 -4.75
C THR A 84 -10.45 4.65 -4.61
N CYS A 85 -9.16 4.31 -4.76
CA CYS A 85 -8.71 2.93 -4.62
C CYS A 85 -8.95 2.39 -3.20
N HIS A 86 -8.64 3.20 -2.18
CA HIS A 86 -8.84 2.82 -0.77
C HIS A 86 -10.31 2.77 -0.36
N TYR A 87 -11.18 3.57 -1.00
CA TYR A 87 -12.62 3.53 -0.72
C TYR A 87 -13.22 2.14 -0.97
N CYS A 88 -12.67 1.41 -1.93
CA CYS A 88 -13.10 0.04 -2.21
C CYS A 88 -12.19 -1.01 -1.54
N HIS A 89 -10.89 -0.91 -1.71
CA HIS A 89 -9.97 -1.97 -1.30
C HIS A 89 -9.48 -1.88 0.15
N ASN A 90 -9.74 -0.77 0.85
CA ASN A 90 -9.43 -0.58 2.27
C ASN A 90 -10.69 -0.22 3.07
N ASN A 91 -11.82 -0.79 2.67
CA ASN A 91 -13.12 -0.56 3.30
C ASN A 91 -13.89 -1.89 3.38
N PRO A 92 -14.07 -2.44 4.59
CA PRO A 92 -14.78 -3.71 4.77
C PRO A 92 -16.23 -3.72 4.28
N LYS A 93 -16.82 -2.54 4.04
CA LYS A 93 -18.20 -2.38 3.55
C LYS A 93 -18.29 -2.27 2.02
N SER A 94 -17.16 -2.24 1.32
CA SER A 94 -17.17 -2.18 -0.14
C SER A 94 -17.60 -3.52 -0.74
N PRO A 95 -18.31 -3.52 -1.88
CA PRO A 95 -18.55 -4.73 -2.65
C PRO A 95 -17.27 -5.28 -3.31
N ALA A 96 -16.19 -4.49 -3.38
CA ALA A 96 -14.92 -4.94 -3.95
C ALA A 96 -14.15 -5.82 -2.96
N PRO A 97 -13.34 -6.79 -3.45
CA PRO A 97 -12.45 -7.55 -2.60
C PRO A 97 -11.45 -6.60 -1.89
N ASN A 98 -11.22 -6.83 -0.61
CA ASN A 98 -10.17 -6.11 0.12
C ASN A 98 -8.82 -6.29 -0.60
N ALA A 99 -8.03 -5.22 -0.69
CA ALA A 99 -6.70 -5.34 -1.26
C ALA A 99 -5.89 -6.34 -0.45
N PRO A 100 -5.04 -7.15 -1.12
CA PRO A 100 -3.98 -7.86 -0.43
C PRO A 100 -3.13 -6.88 0.37
N ARG A 101 -2.66 -7.30 1.54
CA ARG A 101 -1.80 -6.48 2.43
C ARG A 101 -0.44 -6.12 1.83
N ASN A 102 -0.17 -6.59 0.62
CA ASN A 102 0.99 -6.29 -0.17
C ASN A 102 0.79 -4.94 -0.87
N CYS A 103 1.08 -3.83 -0.17
CA CYS A 103 0.81 -2.49 -0.69
C CYS A 103 1.54 -2.22 -2.03
N TYR A 104 2.62 -2.93 -2.32
CA TYR A 104 3.39 -2.83 -3.57
C TYR A 104 2.62 -3.28 -4.82
N ILE A 105 1.51 -4.02 -4.65
CA ILE A 105 0.65 -4.42 -5.76
C ILE A 105 0.06 -3.17 -6.43
N CYS A 106 -0.26 -2.15 -5.63
CA CYS A 106 -0.75 -0.86 -6.12
C CYS A 106 0.36 0.19 -6.13
N HIS A 107 1.18 0.28 -5.07
CA HIS A 107 2.18 1.33 -4.89
C HIS A 107 3.53 0.94 -5.50
N PHE A 108 3.88 1.52 -6.65
CA PHE A 108 5.18 1.28 -7.30
C PHE A 108 6.37 1.80 -6.48
N ASN A 109 6.16 2.89 -5.72
CA ASN A 109 7.18 3.49 -4.89
C ASN A 109 6.70 3.65 -3.44
N MET A 110 7.17 2.77 -2.55
CA MET A 110 6.80 2.82 -1.13
C MET A 110 7.26 4.11 -0.43
N LYS A 111 8.26 4.83 -0.96
CA LYS A 111 8.70 6.11 -0.40
C LYS A 111 7.66 7.23 -0.53
N GLU A 112 6.70 7.09 -1.44
CA GLU A 112 5.60 8.06 -1.58
C GLU A 112 4.57 7.93 -0.46
N ILE A 113 4.36 6.72 0.05
CA ILE A 113 3.45 6.45 1.15
C ILE A 113 4.16 6.43 2.51
N GLU A 114 5.48 6.62 2.50
CA GLU A 114 6.30 6.72 3.70
C GLU A 114 5.90 7.94 4.54
N PRO A 115 5.51 7.74 5.82
CA PRO A 115 5.13 8.83 6.71
C PRO A 115 6.29 9.79 7.01
N ALA A 116 5.97 11.00 7.46
CA ALA A 116 6.97 12.06 7.68
C ALA A 116 8.02 11.71 8.74
N ASP A 117 7.65 10.95 9.77
CA ASP A 117 8.54 10.53 10.86
C ASP A 117 9.64 9.53 10.41
N HIS A 118 9.41 8.80 9.32
CA HIS A 118 10.40 7.91 8.71
C HIS A 118 11.49 8.70 7.94
N LYS A 119 11.19 9.93 7.52
CA LYS A 119 12.09 10.79 6.72
C LYS A 119 13.08 11.61 7.55
N THR A 120 13.13 11.38 8.86
CA THR A 120 13.90 12.21 9.82
C THR A 120 15.40 11.90 9.85
N GLY A 121 15.86 10.82 9.22
CA GLY A 121 17.26 10.37 9.25
C GLY A 121 17.74 9.83 10.62
N ASN A 122 16.95 10.05 11.68
CA ASN A 122 17.25 9.64 13.06
C ASN A 122 16.28 8.55 13.56
N TRP A 123 15.72 7.75 12.66
CA TRP A 123 14.71 6.72 12.95
C TRP A 123 15.04 5.88 14.19
N LEU A 124 16.30 5.43 14.32
CA LEU A 124 16.76 4.62 15.46
C LEU A 124 16.59 5.30 16.83
N LYS A 125 16.53 6.62 16.88
CA LYS A 125 16.33 7.42 18.10
C LYS A 125 14.88 7.88 18.27
N THR A 126 14.13 8.02 17.17
CA THR A 126 12.83 8.72 17.17
C THR A 126 11.63 7.80 17.04
N HIS A 127 11.78 6.60 16.46
CA HIS A 127 10.65 5.69 16.23
C HIS A 127 9.94 5.25 17.52
N LYS A 128 10.67 5.18 18.64
CA LYS A 128 10.08 4.90 19.96
C LYS A 128 8.99 5.92 20.30
N PHE A 129 9.27 7.22 20.15
CA PHE A 129 8.32 8.27 20.50
C PHE A 129 7.13 8.27 19.54
N ALA A 130 7.36 7.97 18.25
CA ALA A 130 6.28 7.79 17.28
C ALA A 130 5.39 6.59 17.65
N TYR A 131 5.99 5.47 18.07
CA TYR A 131 5.27 4.29 18.53
C TYR A 131 4.49 4.55 19.82
N GLU A 132 5.09 5.19 20.82
CA GLU A 132 4.42 5.54 22.09
C GLU A 132 3.22 6.48 21.87
N GLY A 133 3.31 7.38 20.88
CA GLY A 133 2.20 8.28 20.53
C GLY A 133 1.01 7.55 19.91
N GLU A 134 1.26 6.68 18.90
CA GLU A 134 0.17 6.00 18.18
C GLU A 134 0.59 4.61 17.65
N PRO A 135 0.61 3.57 18.51
CA PRO A 135 1.08 2.23 18.13
C PRO A 135 0.28 1.62 16.98
N LYS A 136 -1.04 1.89 16.93
CA LYS A 136 -1.95 1.32 15.94
C LYS A 136 -1.59 1.76 14.51
N ARG A 137 -1.09 2.99 14.33
CA ARG A 137 -0.70 3.52 13.02
C ARG A 137 0.43 2.70 12.39
N CYS A 138 1.36 2.19 13.22
CA CYS A 138 2.43 1.32 12.74
C CYS A 138 1.86 0.04 12.13
N SER A 139 0.82 -0.53 12.74
CA SER A 139 0.19 -1.79 12.32
C SER A 139 -0.63 -1.70 11.02
N GLU A 140 -0.88 -0.48 10.53
CA GLU A 140 -1.50 -0.26 9.22
C GLU A 140 -0.56 -0.68 8.07
N CYS A 141 0.75 -0.58 8.29
CA CYS A 141 1.79 -0.90 7.30
C CYS A 141 2.72 -2.05 7.73
N HIS A 142 3.07 -2.13 9.02
CA HIS A 142 4.04 -3.07 9.57
C HIS A 142 3.38 -4.22 10.33
N ARG A 143 4.07 -5.35 10.41
CA ARG A 143 3.69 -6.51 11.21
C ARG A 143 4.59 -6.63 12.44
N GLN A 144 4.10 -7.39 13.42
CA GLN A 144 4.88 -7.74 14.61
C GLN A 144 6.24 -8.34 14.25
N LYS A 145 6.31 -9.14 13.18
CA LYS A 145 7.58 -9.69 12.70
C LYS A 145 8.59 -8.60 12.35
N ASP A 146 8.17 -7.45 11.81
CA ASP A 146 9.10 -6.42 11.35
C ASP A 146 9.76 -5.74 12.55
N CYS A 147 9.01 -5.58 13.64
CA CYS A 147 9.53 -5.16 14.93
C CYS A 147 10.56 -6.19 15.44
N ILE A 148 10.19 -7.47 15.45
CA ILE A 148 11.04 -8.55 15.95
C ILE A 148 12.33 -8.64 15.12
N ASP A 149 12.23 -8.69 13.80
CA ASP A 149 13.35 -8.84 12.86
C ASP A 149 14.41 -7.74 13.08
N CYS A 150 13.97 -6.49 13.24
CA CYS A 150 14.88 -5.37 13.49
C CYS A 150 15.46 -5.42 14.90
N HIS A 151 14.62 -5.63 15.92
CA HIS A 151 15.06 -5.62 17.31
C HIS A 151 15.95 -6.84 17.66
N SER A 152 15.74 -7.99 17.01
CA SER A 152 16.58 -9.18 17.19
C SER A 152 17.97 -9.01 16.57
N GLN A 153 18.09 -8.22 15.50
CA GLN A 153 19.37 -7.95 14.82
C GLN A 153 20.15 -6.80 15.47
N ARG A 154 19.44 -5.78 15.99
CA ARG A 154 20.06 -4.58 16.57
C ARG A 154 20.57 -4.77 17.98
N ASP A 155 19.84 -5.53 18.80
CA ASP A 155 20.19 -5.67 20.20
C ASP A 155 21.43 -6.54 20.32
N VAL A 156 22.61 -5.90 20.42
CA VAL A 156 23.82 -6.52 20.95
C VAL A 156 23.42 -7.27 22.20
N ILE A 157 23.53 -8.59 22.09
CA ILE A 157 23.16 -9.62 23.05
C ILE A 157 23.64 -9.23 24.45
N GLN A 158 22.80 -8.52 25.20
CA GLN A 158 22.79 -8.57 26.66
C GLN A 158 21.81 -9.68 27.01
N HIS A 159 22.09 -10.91 26.55
CA HIS A 159 21.38 -12.11 27.00
C HIS A 159 21.75 -12.32 28.47
N ARG A 160 21.13 -11.56 29.37
CA ARG A 160 21.34 -11.78 30.81
C ARG A 160 20.83 -13.15 31.21
N VAL A 161 19.68 -13.56 30.66
CA VAL A 161 19.09 -14.90 30.88
C VAL A 161 18.32 -15.37 29.64
N HIS A 162 17.50 -14.50 29.02
CA HIS A 162 16.69 -14.81 27.84
C HIS A 162 16.76 -13.64 26.82
N PRO A 163 16.46 -13.87 25.52
CA PRO A 163 16.23 -12.81 24.55
C PRO A 163 15.08 -11.87 24.96
N ARG A 164 15.05 -10.61 24.50
CA ARG A 164 13.94 -9.68 24.83
C ARG A 164 12.58 -10.14 24.32
N ASN A 165 12.55 -10.89 23.22
CA ASN A 165 11.34 -11.44 22.60
C ASN A 165 11.03 -12.86 23.08
N TYR A 166 11.59 -13.29 24.21
CA TYR A 166 11.38 -14.64 24.73
C TYR A 166 9.91 -14.97 24.99
N GLU A 167 9.06 -13.97 25.25
CA GLU A 167 7.60 -14.15 25.32
C GLU A 167 7.01 -14.87 24.08
N TYR A 168 7.58 -14.66 22.89
CA TYR A 168 7.08 -15.28 21.66
C TYR A 168 7.67 -16.66 21.38
N THR A 169 8.79 -17.02 22.03
CA THR A 169 9.54 -18.26 21.76
C THR A 169 9.55 -19.24 22.93
N HIS A 170 9.21 -18.79 24.14
CA HIS A 170 9.28 -19.61 25.36
C HIS A 170 8.41 -20.86 25.29
N GLY A 171 7.32 -20.85 24.52
CA GLY A 171 6.45 -22.01 24.34
C GLY A 171 7.16 -23.24 23.78
N ILE A 172 8.18 -23.04 22.92
CA ILE A 172 8.96 -24.15 22.35
C ILE A 172 9.82 -24.80 23.44
N GLU A 173 10.52 -23.98 24.23
CA GLU A 173 11.37 -24.46 25.33
C GLU A 173 10.54 -25.05 26.48
N ALA A 174 9.42 -24.41 26.82
CA ALA A 174 8.48 -24.89 27.84
C ALA A 174 7.79 -26.20 27.44
N ALA A 175 7.54 -26.42 26.14
CA ALA A 175 7.02 -27.70 25.65
C ALA A 175 8.08 -28.82 25.72
N ALA A 176 9.36 -28.48 25.53
CA ALA A 176 10.46 -29.44 25.60
C ALA A 176 10.81 -29.84 27.03
N ASP A 177 10.92 -28.87 27.94
CA ASP A 177 11.24 -29.10 29.35
C ASP A 177 10.80 -27.91 30.23
N PRO A 178 9.55 -27.92 30.74
CA PRO A 178 9.04 -26.83 31.57
C PRO A 178 9.72 -26.76 32.95
N GLY A 179 10.37 -27.85 33.39
CA GLY A 179 11.05 -27.91 34.68
C GLY A 179 12.31 -27.03 34.75
N LYS A 180 12.93 -26.72 33.61
CA LYS A 180 14.08 -25.79 33.54
C LYS A 180 13.73 -24.39 34.02
N CYS A 181 12.51 -23.95 33.76
CA CYS A 181 12.04 -22.61 34.15
C CYS A 181 11.96 -22.48 35.67
N SER A 182 11.60 -23.55 36.37
CA SER A 182 11.43 -23.58 37.83
C SER A 182 12.71 -23.32 38.64
N ARG A 183 13.88 -23.35 37.98
CA ARG A 183 15.16 -22.99 38.61
C ARG A 183 15.26 -21.52 38.96
N CYS A 184 14.55 -20.66 38.23
CA CYS A 184 14.58 -19.21 38.42
C CYS A 184 13.17 -18.59 38.57
N HIS A 185 12.15 -19.22 37.97
CA HIS A 185 10.77 -18.71 37.94
C HIS A 185 9.84 -19.59 38.78
N GLN A 186 8.91 -18.96 39.49
CA GLN A 186 7.82 -19.68 40.16
C GLN A 186 6.68 -19.97 39.19
N ILE A 187 5.90 -21.03 39.44
CA ILE A 187 4.77 -21.41 38.58
C ILE A 187 3.72 -20.29 38.40
N GLY A 188 3.57 -19.43 39.41
CA GLY A 188 2.69 -18.26 39.35
C GLY A 188 3.02 -17.30 38.21
N PHE A 189 4.30 -17.18 37.84
CA PHE A 189 4.75 -16.33 36.73
C PHE A 189 4.11 -16.74 35.40
N CYS A 190 4.05 -18.04 35.12
CA CYS A 190 3.39 -18.57 33.92
C CYS A 190 1.91 -18.19 33.93
N MET A 191 1.28 -18.24 35.10
CA MET A 191 -0.16 -18.06 35.26
C MET A 191 -0.61 -16.62 35.08
N GLU A 192 0.27 -15.61 35.21
CA GLU A 192 -0.08 -14.19 34.97
C GLU A 192 -0.66 -13.94 33.57
N CYS A 193 -0.14 -14.66 32.57
CA CYS A 193 -0.61 -14.61 31.19
C CYS A 193 -1.51 -15.80 30.84
N HIS A 194 -1.19 -17.01 31.30
CA HIS A 194 -1.89 -18.23 30.90
C HIS A 194 -3.26 -18.45 31.57
N THR A 195 -3.60 -17.72 32.62
CA THR A 195 -4.94 -17.79 33.27
C THR A 195 -6.01 -16.98 32.56
N LYS A 196 -5.64 -16.03 31.70
CA LYS A 196 -6.59 -15.10 31.07
C LYS A 196 -7.29 -15.67 29.83
N GLY A 197 -7.01 -16.92 29.45
CA GLY A 197 -7.81 -17.68 28.49
C GLY A 197 -7.78 -17.21 27.03
N THR A 198 -7.03 -16.17 26.67
CA THR A 198 -7.07 -15.59 25.31
C THR A 198 -6.00 -16.09 24.35
N TRP A 199 -5.22 -17.12 24.70
CA TRP A 199 -4.14 -17.65 23.84
C TRP A 199 -4.56 -18.97 23.20
N THR A 200 -5.53 -18.91 22.29
CA THR A 200 -5.72 -19.96 21.26
C THR A 200 -5.16 -19.44 19.94
N LYS A 201 -4.47 -20.36 19.27
CA LYS A 201 -3.63 -20.24 18.06
C LYS A 201 -4.06 -19.22 17.01
#